data_AF-A0A7S3NBU4-F1
#
_entry.id   AF-A0A7S3NBU4-F1
#
_cell.length_a   1.000
_cell.length_b   1.000
_cell.length_c   1.000
_cell.angle_alpha   90.00
_cell.angle_beta   90.00
_cell.angle_gamma   90.00
#
_symmetry.space_group_name_H-M   'P 1'
#
loop_
_entity.id
_entity.type
_entity.pdbx_description
1 polymer ?
#
loop_
_entity_poly.entity_id
_entity_poly.type
_entity_poly.pdbx_seq_one_letter_code
_entity_poly.pdbx_strand_id
1 'polypeptide(L)'
;DNDWHLDLNILRETLNEKTRVLILNTPHNPTGKVFNLEELEQISEILEEYPNVYIIADYVYDFVTLDGKEQYMFANIKDNWNKTVTIYSGGKLLACTGWKIGWCFGPEEIIRQAVVIYDTSSYCNFVPGQVAVAKSL
;
A
#
# COMPACT_ATOMS: atom_id res chain seq x y z
N ASP A 1 -26.94 -6.72 1.33
CA ASP A 1 -25.60 -6.46 1.86
C ASP A 1 -25.05 -5.20 1.23
N ASN A 2 -24.74 -4.18 2.05
CA ASN A 2 -24.25 -2.86 1.60
C ASN A 2 -22.71 -2.81 1.55
N ASP A 3 -22.06 -3.96 1.44
CA ASP A 3 -20.61 -4.06 1.43
C ASP A 3 -20.04 -3.78 0.03
N TRP A 4 -18.92 -3.07 0.00
CA TRP A 4 -18.21 -2.78 -1.24
C TRP A 4 -17.40 -4.03 -1.66
N HIS A 5 -17.67 -4.52 -2.86
CA HIS A 5 -16.94 -5.63 -3.47
C HIS A 5 -16.25 -5.18 -4.74
N LEU A 6 -15.02 -5.66 -4.94
CA LEU A 6 -14.31 -5.48 -6.20
C LEU A 6 -14.79 -6.56 -7.18
N ASP A 7 -15.31 -6.14 -8.33
CA ASP A 7 -15.61 -7.07 -9.41
C ASP A 7 -14.31 -7.48 -10.12
N LEU A 8 -13.92 -8.74 -9.94
CA LEU A 8 -12.70 -9.30 -10.51
C LEU A 8 -12.73 -9.41 -12.04
N ASN A 9 -13.92 -9.50 -12.66
CA ASN A 9 -14.02 -9.49 -14.11
C ASN A 9 -13.70 -8.10 -14.65
N ILE A 10 -14.24 -7.05 -14.01
CA ILE A 10 -13.90 -5.67 -14.33
C ILE A 10 -12.39 -5.43 -14.16
N LEU A 11 -11.79 -5.93 -13.08
CA LEU A 11 -10.33 -5.83 -12.89
C LEU A 11 -9.57 -6.46 -14.07
N ARG A 12 -9.89 -7.71 -14.45
CA ARG A 12 -9.25 -8.41 -15.59
C ARG A 12 -9.39 -7.62 -16.89
N GLU A 13 -10.60 -7.15 -17.20
CA GLU A 13 -10.87 -6.41 -18.44
C GLU A 13 -10.16 -5.05 -18.51
N THR A 14 -9.86 -4.45 -17.35
CA THR A 14 -9.18 -3.15 -17.28
C THR A 14 -7.66 -3.28 -17.45
N LEU A 15 -7.08 -4.42 -17.10
CA LEU A 15 -5.64 -4.67 -17.20
C LEU A 15 -5.22 -4.98 -18.65
N ASN A 16 -4.18 -4.31 -19.12
CA ASN A 16 -3.65 -4.49 -20.48
C ASN A 16 -2.14 -4.24 -20.54
N GLU A 17 -1.56 -4.31 -21.74
CA GLU A 17 -0.11 -4.18 -21.98
C GLU A 17 0.46 -2.80 -21.62
N LYS A 18 -0.40 -1.78 -21.44
CA LYS A 18 -0.01 -0.43 -21.02
C LYS A 18 -0.11 -0.24 -19.51
N THR A 19 -0.77 -1.14 -18.77
CA THR A 19 -0.83 -1.07 -17.31
C THR A 19 0.58 -1.21 -16.73
N ARG A 20 0.93 -0.33 -15.79
CA ARG A 20 2.24 -0.33 -15.11
C ARG A 20 2.12 -0.38 -13.60
N VAL A 21 1.05 0.17 -13.04
CA VAL A 21 0.84 0.28 -11.60
C VAL A 21 -0.62 -0.04 -11.27
N LEU A 22 -0.81 -0.85 -10.23
CA LEU A 22 -2.08 -0.98 -9.52
C LEU A 22 -1.92 -0.34 -8.13
N ILE A 23 -2.89 0.47 -7.72
CA ILE A 23 -2.92 1.06 -6.38
C ILE A 23 -3.94 0.26 -5.56
N LEU A 24 -3.47 -0.36 -4.49
CA LEU A 24 -4.30 -1.08 -3.54
C LEU A 24 -4.33 -0.28 -2.23
N ASN A 25 -5.47 0.30 -1.87
CA ASN A 25 -5.63 0.99 -0.59
C ASN A 25 -6.51 0.16 0.33
N THR A 26 -5.94 -0.32 1.44
CA THR A 26 -6.67 -1.08 2.44
C THR A 26 -6.10 -0.86 3.85
N PRO A 27 -6.93 -0.56 4.88
CA PRO A 27 -8.34 -0.22 4.81
C PRO A 27 -8.62 0.99 3.92
N HIS A 28 -9.65 0.89 3.09
CA HIS A 28 -9.89 1.81 1.99
C HIS A 28 -10.51 3.12 2.46
N ASN A 29 -9.95 4.25 2.04
CA ASN A 29 -10.58 5.56 2.14
C ASN A 29 -11.24 5.90 0.78
N PRO A 30 -12.56 6.18 0.69
CA PRO A 30 -13.46 6.56 1.79
C PRO A 30 -14.41 5.47 2.31
N THR A 31 -14.38 4.27 1.72
CA THR A 31 -15.44 3.27 1.97
C THR A 31 -15.28 2.46 3.25
N GLY A 32 -14.10 2.48 3.88
CA GLY A 32 -13.76 1.63 5.02
C GLY A 32 -13.55 0.15 4.66
N LYS A 33 -13.50 -0.21 3.37
CA LYS A 33 -13.32 -1.61 2.94
C LYS A 33 -11.96 -2.14 3.42
N VAL A 34 -12.01 -3.22 4.19
CA VAL A 34 -10.86 -4.07 4.49
C VAL A 34 -10.91 -5.25 3.51
N PHE A 35 -9.85 -5.44 2.73
CA PHE A 35 -9.76 -6.60 1.84
C PHE A 35 -9.35 -7.81 2.67
N ASN A 36 -10.11 -8.89 2.58
CA ASN A 36 -9.77 -10.13 3.26
C ASN A 36 -8.71 -10.92 2.46
N LEU A 37 -8.18 -11.99 3.05
CA LEU A 37 -7.14 -12.81 2.43
C LEU A 37 -7.57 -13.37 1.06
N GLU A 38 -8.78 -13.91 0.95
CA GLU A 38 -9.30 -14.50 -0.29
C GLU A 38 -9.38 -13.48 -1.43
N GLU A 39 -9.89 -12.27 -1.16
CA GLU A 39 -9.95 -11.20 -2.16
C GLU A 39 -8.55 -10.79 -2.62
N LEU A 40 -7.58 -10.72 -1.70
CA LEU A 40 -6.20 -10.37 -2.04
C LEU A 40 -5.48 -11.48 -2.81
N GLU A 41 -5.74 -12.75 -2.49
CA GLU A 41 -5.24 -13.90 -3.25
C GLU A 41 -5.79 -13.91 -4.67
N GLN A 42 -7.09 -13.62 -4.84
CA GLN A 42 -7.71 -13.51 -6.16
C GLN A 42 -7.15 -12.34 -6.99
N ILE A 43 -6.90 -11.18 -6.36
CA ILE A 43 -6.19 -10.07 -7.01
C ILE A 43 -4.77 -10.51 -7.41
N SER A 44 -4.06 -11.21 -6.52
CA SER A 44 -2.72 -11.72 -6.79
C SER A 44 -2.70 -12.65 -8.00
N GLU A 45 -3.66 -13.58 -8.10
CA GLU A 45 -3.79 -14.52 -9.23
C GLU A 45 -3.94 -13.80 -10.56
N ILE A 46 -4.81 -12.80 -10.62
CA ILE A 46 -4.98 -11.99 -11.83
C ILE A 46 -3.67 -11.30 -12.19
N LEU A 47 -2.95 -10.74 -11.20
CA LEU A 47 -1.70 -10.03 -11.44
C LEU A 47 -0.51 -10.95 -11.79
N GLU A 48 -0.64 -12.28 -11.67
CA GLU A 48 0.39 -13.22 -12.18
C GLU A 48 0.44 -13.19 -13.72
N GLU A 49 -0.69 -12.91 -14.39
CA GLU A 49 -0.77 -12.76 -15.84
C GLU A 49 -0.11 -11.46 -16.35
N TYR A 50 0.18 -10.52 -15.45
CA TYR A 50 0.71 -9.18 -15.77
C TYR A 50 2.00 -8.89 -14.98
N PRO A 51 3.13 -9.57 -15.29
CA PRO A 51 4.38 -9.46 -14.52
C PRO A 51 5.02 -8.07 -14.55
N ASN A 52 4.60 -7.20 -15.48
CA ASN A 52 5.10 -5.82 -15.60
C ASN A 52 4.29 -4.80 -14.79
N VAL A 53 3.29 -5.24 -14.02
CA VAL A 53 2.47 -4.36 -13.17
C VAL A 53 3.01 -4.36 -11.74
N TYR A 54 3.48 -3.19 -11.32
CA TYR A 54 3.88 -2.94 -9.93
C TYR A 54 2.67 -2.58 -9.07
N ILE A 55 2.79 -2.77 -7.76
CA ILE A 55 1.73 -2.49 -6.80
C ILE A 55 2.21 -1.40 -5.85
N ILE A 56 1.41 -0.34 -5.71
CA ILE A 56 1.51 0.59 -4.60
C ILE A 56 0.43 0.20 -3.61
N ALA A 57 0.85 -0.33 -2.47
CA ALA A 57 -0.06 -0.80 -1.45
C ALA A 57 -0.11 0.23 -0.30
N ASP A 58 -1.20 1.00 -0.25
CA ASP A 58 -1.44 2.05 0.75
C ASP A 58 -2.14 1.45 1.97
N TYR A 59 -1.37 1.29 3.05
CA TYR A 59 -1.78 0.73 4.34
C TYR A 59 -1.82 1.79 5.45
N VAL A 60 -2.00 3.07 5.11
CA VAL A 60 -1.96 4.16 6.12
C VAL A 60 -3.06 4.08 7.19
N TYR A 61 -4.04 3.17 7.05
CA TYR A 61 -5.12 2.92 8.00
C TYR A 61 -5.10 1.50 8.61
N ASP A 62 -4.03 0.74 8.44
CA ASP A 62 -3.90 -0.66 8.92
C ASP A 62 -4.31 -0.86 10.40
N PHE A 63 -4.00 0.12 11.25
CA PHE A 63 -4.37 0.13 12.67
C PHE A 63 -5.87 0.42 12.96
N VAL A 64 -6.70 0.64 11.94
CA VAL A 64 -8.14 0.96 12.05
C VAL A 64 -9.00 -0.15 11.43
N THR A 65 -8.70 -1.41 11.76
CA THR A 65 -9.60 -2.52 11.46
C THR A 65 -10.69 -2.61 12.54
N LEU A 66 -11.92 -2.29 12.17
CA LEU A 66 -13.10 -2.42 13.03
C LEU A 66 -13.70 -3.84 12.91
N ASP A 67 -14.55 -4.20 13.87
CA ASP A 67 -15.41 -5.40 13.83
C ASP A 67 -14.68 -6.74 13.67
N GLY A 68 -13.44 -6.83 14.16
CA GLY A 68 -12.64 -8.06 14.13
C GLY A 68 -12.13 -8.45 12.74
N LYS A 69 -12.19 -7.55 11.75
CA LYS A 69 -11.58 -7.78 10.44
C LYS A 69 -10.06 -7.84 10.60
N GLU A 70 -9.45 -8.86 10.03
CA GLU A 70 -7.99 -8.99 10.01
C GLU A 70 -7.40 -8.28 8.79
N GLN A 71 -6.25 -7.63 8.98
CA GLN A 71 -5.49 -7.04 7.89
C GLN A 71 -4.45 -8.01 7.37
N TYR A 72 -4.36 -8.12 6.04
CA TYR A 72 -3.33 -8.90 5.37
C TYR A 72 -2.49 -7.99 4.46
N MET A 73 -1.17 -8.16 4.54
CA MET A 73 -0.22 -7.42 3.73
C MET A 73 -0.11 -8.07 2.36
N PHE A 74 -0.45 -7.33 1.30
CA PHE A 74 -0.41 -7.85 -0.06
C PHE A 74 0.98 -8.36 -0.47
N ALA A 75 2.03 -7.70 0.04
CA ALA A 75 3.42 -8.10 -0.17
C ALA A 75 3.77 -9.49 0.41
N ASN A 76 3.01 -9.99 1.40
CA ASN A 76 3.21 -11.31 2.00
C ASN A 76 2.42 -12.43 1.27
N ILE A 77 1.62 -12.08 0.26
CA ILE A 77 0.79 -13.04 -0.47
C ILE A 77 1.59 -13.52 -1.68
N LYS A 78 1.82 -14.83 -1.74
CA LYS A 78 2.60 -15.48 -2.83
C LYS A 78 3.95 -14.78 -3.04
N ASP A 79 4.27 -14.39 -4.28
CA ASP A 79 5.51 -13.70 -4.64
C ASP A 79 5.31 -12.19 -4.91
N ASN A 80 4.30 -11.58 -4.27
CA ASN A 80 3.99 -10.16 -4.51
C ASN A 80 5.03 -9.19 -3.95
N TRP A 81 5.88 -9.61 -3.01
CA TRP A 81 6.96 -8.79 -2.48
C TRP A 81 7.77 -8.13 -3.60
N ASN A 82 8.18 -8.92 -4.60
CA ASN A 82 9.07 -8.49 -5.69
C ASN A 82 8.51 -7.36 -6.58
N LYS A 83 7.22 -7.06 -6.47
CA LYS A 83 6.54 -6.01 -7.26
C LYS A 83 5.74 -5.02 -6.41
N THR A 84 5.80 -5.09 -5.07
CA THR A 84 4.98 -4.26 -4.18
C THR A 84 5.81 -3.24 -3.41
N VAL A 85 5.40 -1.98 -3.45
CA VAL A 85 5.83 -0.93 -2.51
C VAL A 85 4.70 -0.66 -1.55
N THR A 86 4.93 -0.93 -0.27
CA THR A 86 3.98 -0.68 0.82
C THR A 86 4.21 0.69 1.43
N ILE A 87 3.14 1.45 1.68
CA ILE A 87 3.16 2.82 2.20
C ILE A 87 2.44 2.90 3.55
N TYR A 88 3.04 3.64 4.48
CA TYR A 88 2.48 3.97 5.79
C TYR A 88 2.60 5.46 6.13
N SER A 89 1.80 5.90 7.11
CA SER A 89 1.78 7.27 7.60
C SER A 89 1.82 7.32 9.12
N GLY A 90 2.87 7.91 9.68
CA GLY A 90 2.97 8.18 11.12
C GLY A 90 1.90 9.16 11.59
N GLY A 91 1.52 10.11 10.73
CA GLY A 91 0.46 11.08 11.06
C GLY A 91 -0.92 10.45 11.23
N LYS A 92 -1.21 9.37 10.50
CA LYS A 92 -2.44 8.59 10.70
C LYS A 92 -2.31 7.70 11.93
N LEU A 93 -1.22 6.92 11.99
CA LEU A 93 -0.94 5.98 13.06
C LEU A 93 -0.97 6.60 14.47
N LEU A 94 -0.42 7.80 14.61
CA LEU A 94 -0.23 8.47 15.90
C LEU A 94 -1.19 9.67 16.11
N ALA A 95 -2.23 9.80 15.28
CA ALA A 95 -3.18 10.91 15.31
C ALA A 95 -2.55 12.32 15.24
N CYS A 96 -1.34 12.43 14.69
CA CYS A 96 -0.57 13.68 14.58
C CYS A 96 -0.35 14.05 13.10
N THR A 97 -1.44 14.19 12.34
CA THR A 97 -1.42 14.42 10.89
C THR A 97 -0.57 15.62 10.45
N GLY A 98 -0.43 16.64 11.30
CA GLY A 98 0.42 17.81 11.08
C GLY A 98 1.93 17.52 11.05
N TRP A 99 2.39 16.36 11.54
CA TRP A 99 3.83 16.01 11.54
C TRP A 99 4.35 15.66 10.14
N LYS A 100 3.45 15.26 9.22
CA LYS A 100 3.78 14.95 7.82
C LYS A 100 4.92 13.94 7.63
N ILE A 101 5.03 12.97 8.54
CA ILE A 101 5.96 11.84 8.43
C ILE A 101 5.23 10.59 7.92
N GLY A 102 5.83 9.93 6.94
CA GLY A 102 5.41 8.64 6.38
C GLY A 102 6.63 7.92 5.84
N TRP A 103 6.46 6.65 5.47
CA TRP A 103 7.53 5.82 4.94
C TRP A 103 6.97 4.82 3.93
N CYS A 104 7.86 4.25 3.14
CA CYS A 104 7.55 3.13 2.28
C CYS A 104 8.65 2.08 2.35
N PHE A 105 8.31 0.83 2.02
CA PHE A 105 9.24 -0.28 1.94
C PHE A 105 8.81 -1.26 0.85
N GLY A 106 9.76 -2.01 0.32
CA GLY A 106 9.57 -2.93 -0.80
C GLY A 106 10.92 -3.38 -1.37
N PRO A 107 10.94 -3.95 -2.58
CA PRO A 107 12.17 -4.40 -3.24
C PRO A 107 13.21 -3.28 -3.36
N GLU A 108 14.46 -3.63 -3.07
CA GLU A 108 15.59 -2.69 -3.08
C GLU A 108 15.68 -1.91 -4.39
N GLU A 109 15.52 -2.59 -5.52
CA GLU A 109 15.63 -1.96 -6.84
C GLU A 109 14.59 -0.84 -7.05
N ILE A 110 13.37 -1.03 -6.54
CA ILE A 110 12.28 -0.04 -6.65
C ILE A 110 12.51 1.10 -5.65
N ILE A 111 12.80 0.77 -4.39
CA ILE A 111 13.05 1.76 -3.34
C ILE A 111 14.24 2.65 -3.70
N ARG A 112 15.30 2.11 -4.32
CA ARG A 112 16.44 2.89 -4.80
C ARG A 112 16.04 3.97 -5.80
N GLN A 113 15.11 3.69 -6.71
CA GLN A 113 14.60 4.71 -7.64
C GLN A 113 13.79 5.79 -6.92
N ALA A 114 12.99 5.40 -5.92
CA ALA A 114 12.23 6.34 -5.09
C ALA A 114 13.18 7.30 -4.33
N VAL A 115 14.30 6.79 -3.80
CA VAL A 115 15.32 7.59 -3.14
C VAL A 115 15.96 8.60 -4.10
N VAL A 116 16.30 8.19 -5.34
CA VAL A 116 16.85 9.13 -6.35
C VAL A 116 15.89 10.29 -6.61
N ILE A 117 14.59 10.01 -6.73
CA ILE A 117 13.56 11.05 -6.90
C ILE A 117 13.46 11.93 -5.63
N TYR A 118 13.48 11.32 -4.46
CA TYR A 118 13.41 12.02 -3.18
C TYR A 118 14.59 12.99 -2.97
N ASP A 119 15.81 12.53 -3.29
CA ASP A 119 17.05 13.31 -3.19
C ASP A 119 17.01 14.57 -4.06
N THR A 120 16.39 14.49 -5.24
CA THR A 120 16.26 15.63 -6.16
C THR A 120 15.08 16.55 -5.85
N SER A 121 14.17 16.15 -4.97
CA SER A 121 12.95 16.90 -4.65
C SER A 121 12.99 17.56 -3.28
N SER A 122 13.27 16.79 -2.23
CA SER A 122 13.27 17.26 -0.84
C SER A 122 14.62 17.10 -0.16
N TYR A 123 15.45 16.15 -0.61
CA TYR A 123 16.74 15.77 -0.04
C TYR A 123 16.66 15.17 1.38
N CYS A 124 16.02 15.86 2.32
CA CYS A 124 15.81 15.38 3.67
C CYS A 124 14.41 15.75 4.20
N ASN A 125 13.99 15.04 5.25
CA ASN A 125 12.70 15.27 5.92
C ASN A 125 12.89 15.98 7.28
N PHE A 126 11.79 16.44 7.85
CA PHE A 126 11.72 17.09 9.16
C PHE A 126 12.26 16.17 10.28
N VAL A 127 13.52 16.41 10.70
CA VAL A 127 14.25 15.56 11.66
C VAL A 127 13.53 15.38 13.00
N PRO A 128 13.00 16.42 13.67
CA PRO A 128 12.26 16.22 14.92
C PRO A 128 11.05 15.29 14.76
N GLY A 129 10.33 15.37 13.63
CA GLY A 129 9.22 14.47 13.33
C GLY A 129 9.68 13.02 13.13
N GLN A 130 10.81 12.82 12.43
CA GLN A 130 11.40 11.49 12.26
C GLN A 130 11.80 10.87 13.61
N VAL A 131 12.45 11.64 14.48
CA VAL A 131 12.83 11.20 15.84
C VAL A 131 11.60 10.89 16.68
N ALA A 132 10.55 11.71 16.58
CA ALA A 132 9.33 11.50 17.33
C ALA A 132 8.60 10.22 16.91
N VAL A 133 8.43 9.98 15.59
CA VAL A 133 7.85 8.73 15.07
C VAL A 133 8.69 7.52 15.49
N ALA A 134 10.02 7.58 15.37
CA ALA A 134 10.91 6.48 15.75
C ALA A 134 10.86 6.10 17.23
N LYS A 135 10.48 7.03 18.13
CA LYS A 135 10.29 6.76 19.56
C LYS A 135 8.88 6.27 19.91
N SER A 136 7.93 6.39 19.00
CA SER A 136 6.53 5.99 19.19
C SER A 136 6.22 4.62 18.62
N LEU A 137 7.03 4.13 17.67
CA LEU A 137 7.04 2.75 17.18
C LEU A 137 7.78 1.84 18.18
#